data_AF-A0A1D8A5A8-F1
#
_entry.id   AF-A0A1D8A5A8-F1
#
_cell.length_a   1.000
_cell.length_b   1.000
_cell.length_c   1.000
_cell.angle_alpha   90.00
_cell.angle_beta   90.00
_cell.angle_gamma   90.00
#
_symmetry.space_group_name_H-M   'P 1'
#
loop_
_entity.id
_entity.type
_entity.pdbx_description
1 polymer ?
#
loop_
_entity_poly.entity_id
_entity_poly.type
_entity_poly.pdbx_seq_one_letter_code
_entity_poly.pdbx_strand_id
1 'polypeptide(L)'
;MSRLLITTFQNPSRNLLEAQLFKKGALGSKLLTDDRTNELWPIPAELAKTATQSGIGQVGTGATDRLFAFFDLSVTQGAGWARVTQIKNDPFTAFLNSLYAQPIDCWMIGGHHHLTDAYRAMSWGTEYKTAGYYRPYVGLGLDQATNVLEWFSYRTNAKVPRDIALPAAMAGLKAVSLMMIMGCNGVPRLLGGVPQFADLATAWRSITKPALLLGWFGVHGLPLDNLKRSAAEPFWVKMEALKAKYGIADGGLAKLVDDHADDVIQAWGEACYEGFSGRAQSDLWFATVAGDDQRGAGAVRPDGAVFHADPAYAGVGNAFKKIKGLIVP
;
A
#
# COMPACT_ATOMS: atom_id res chain seq x y z
N MET A 1 -5.42 -21.00 4.20
CA MET A 1 -4.56 -20.42 3.15
C MET A 1 -4.48 -18.95 3.43
N SER A 2 -3.29 -18.44 3.74
CA SER A 2 -3.07 -17.04 4.09
C SER A 2 -2.52 -16.30 2.89
N ARG A 3 -3.18 -15.23 2.45
CA ARG A 3 -2.94 -14.63 1.14
C ARG A 3 -2.37 -13.22 1.20
N LEU A 4 -1.39 -12.98 0.33
CA LEU A 4 -0.82 -11.67 0.05
C LEU A 4 -1.49 -11.04 -1.18
N LEU A 5 -1.86 -9.77 -1.08
CA LEU A 5 -2.17 -8.91 -2.22
C LEU A 5 -1.23 -7.70 -2.22
N ILE A 6 -0.61 -7.42 -3.37
CA ILE A 6 0.18 -6.19 -3.59
C ILE A 6 -0.49 -5.35 -4.66
N THR A 7 -0.83 -4.13 -4.32
CA THR A 7 -1.39 -3.12 -5.21
C THR A 7 -0.43 -1.95 -5.28
N THR A 8 0.36 -1.82 -6.34
CA THR A 8 1.26 -0.67 -6.50
C THR A 8 0.97 0.10 -7.77
N PHE A 9 1.05 1.43 -7.67
CA PHE A 9 0.89 2.36 -8.77
C PHE A 9 2.25 2.94 -9.11
N GLN A 10 2.75 2.58 -10.29
CA GLN A 10 4.12 2.81 -10.73
C GLN A 10 4.53 4.29 -10.66
N ASN A 11 5.60 4.54 -9.91
CA ASN A 11 6.57 5.58 -10.22
C ASN A 11 7.91 4.82 -10.35
N PRO A 12 8.54 4.73 -11.54
CA PRO A 12 9.74 3.90 -11.75
C PRO A 12 10.96 4.32 -10.89
N SER A 13 10.85 5.42 -10.14
CA SER A 13 11.87 5.90 -9.22
C SER A 13 11.56 5.58 -7.74
N ARG A 14 10.40 5.01 -7.40
CA ARG A 14 9.94 4.89 -6.00
C ARG A 14 9.17 3.59 -5.75
N ASN A 15 9.41 3.01 -4.58
CA ASN A 15 8.69 1.90 -3.92
C ASN A 15 8.61 0.55 -4.65
N LEU A 16 9.00 0.45 -5.92
CA LEU A 16 8.91 -0.79 -6.67
C LEU A 16 9.85 -1.85 -6.11
N LEU A 17 11.10 -1.48 -5.83
CA LEU A 17 12.07 -2.37 -5.20
C LEU A 17 11.52 -2.85 -3.85
N GLU A 18 11.00 -1.92 -3.07
CA GLU A 18 10.45 -2.23 -1.75
C GLU A 18 9.28 -3.20 -1.81
N ALA A 19 8.40 -3.06 -2.81
CA ALA A 19 7.27 -3.98 -3.03
C ALA A 19 7.73 -5.38 -3.45
N GLN A 20 8.74 -5.48 -4.32
CA GLN A 20 9.33 -6.76 -4.73
C GLN A 20 9.99 -7.47 -3.54
N LEU A 21 10.74 -6.72 -2.73
CA LEU A 21 11.37 -7.24 -1.52
C LEU A 21 10.34 -7.66 -0.47
N PHE A 22 9.26 -6.88 -0.31
CA PHE A 22 8.15 -7.22 0.58
C PHE A 22 7.49 -8.53 0.17
N LYS A 23 7.17 -8.70 -1.12
CA LYS A 23 6.63 -9.96 -1.65
C LYS A 23 7.51 -11.15 -1.35
N LYS A 24 8.80 -11.03 -1.65
CA LYS A 24 9.80 -12.09 -1.46
C LYS A 24 9.90 -12.47 0.03
N GLY A 25 10.02 -11.48 0.92
CA GLY A 25 10.09 -11.72 2.36
C GLY A 25 8.81 -12.32 2.93
N ALA A 26 7.65 -11.79 2.53
CA ALA A 26 6.33 -12.27 2.94
C ALA A 26 6.14 -13.77 2.70
N LEU A 27 6.37 -14.20 1.45
CA LEU A 27 6.24 -15.60 1.04
C LEU A 27 7.37 -16.46 1.64
N GLY A 28 8.58 -15.92 1.75
CA GLY A 28 9.72 -16.60 2.37
C GLY A 28 9.51 -16.92 3.85
N SER A 29 8.87 -16.03 4.60
CA SER A 29 8.56 -16.22 6.04
C SER A 29 7.54 -17.34 6.31
N LYS A 30 6.80 -17.76 5.27
CA LYS A 30 5.66 -18.67 5.33
C LYS A 30 4.53 -18.23 6.28
N LEU A 31 4.51 -16.99 6.77
CA LEU A 31 3.34 -16.42 7.43
C LEU A 31 2.20 -16.19 6.44
N LEU A 32 2.55 -16.00 5.17
CA LEU A 32 1.67 -15.99 4.01
C LEU A 32 2.07 -17.17 3.12
N THR A 33 1.10 -17.94 2.65
CA THR A 33 1.34 -19.17 1.88
C THR A 33 1.14 -18.94 0.39
N ASP A 34 0.30 -17.97 0.03
CA ASP A 34 -0.10 -17.76 -1.35
C ASP A 34 0.01 -16.29 -1.73
N ASP A 35 0.40 -16.07 -2.99
CA ASP A 35 0.41 -14.75 -3.60
C ASP A 35 -0.78 -14.62 -4.54
N ARG A 36 -1.81 -13.89 -4.09
CA ARG A 36 -3.04 -13.71 -4.85
C ARG A 36 -2.79 -13.07 -6.22
N THR A 37 -1.76 -12.23 -6.26
CA THR A 37 -1.23 -11.59 -7.45
C THR A 37 -0.79 -12.59 -8.53
N ASN A 38 -0.11 -13.67 -8.13
CA ASN A 38 0.43 -14.68 -9.04
C ASN A 38 -0.63 -15.75 -9.39
N GLU A 39 -1.52 -16.10 -8.46
CA GLU A 39 -2.58 -17.11 -8.67
C GLU A 39 -3.48 -16.78 -9.88
N LEU A 40 -3.65 -15.50 -10.18
CA LEU A 40 -4.54 -15.01 -11.23
C LEU A 40 -3.81 -14.77 -12.57
N TRP A 41 -2.57 -15.26 -12.71
CA TRP A 41 -1.72 -15.05 -13.89
C TRP A 41 -1.83 -16.10 -15.04
N PRO A 42 -2.96 -16.78 -15.23
CA PRO A 42 -3.45 -16.85 -16.59
C PRO A 42 -4.33 -15.62 -16.78
N ILE A 43 -3.72 -14.51 -17.24
CA ILE A 43 -4.50 -13.38 -17.75
C ILE A 43 -5.47 -13.98 -18.80
N PRO A 44 -6.78 -13.66 -18.76
CA PRO A 44 -7.69 -14.01 -19.84
C PRO A 44 -7.05 -13.75 -21.21
N ALA A 45 -7.13 -14.72 -22.12
CA ALA A 45 -6.45 -14.65 -23.41
C ALA A 45 -6.85 -13.39 -24.21
N GLU A 46 -8.06 -12.90 -23.97
CA GLU A 46 -8.63 -11.67 -24.49
C GLU A 46 -7.83 -10.44 -24.06
N LEU A 47 -7.38 -10.39 -22.79
CA LEU A 47 -6.55 -9.32 -22.25
C LEU A 47 -5.07 -9.51 -22.60
N ALA A 48 -4.60 -10.75 -22.75
CA ALA A 48 -3.24 -11.04 -23.22
C ALA A 48 -2.98 -10.50 -24.64
N LYS A 49 -4.00 -10.48 -25.51
CA LYS A 49 -3.94 -9.84 -26.85
C LYS A 49 -3.86 -8.31 -26.77
N THR A 50 -4.41 -7.70 -25.73
CA THR A 50 -4.26 -6.27 -25.44
C THR A 50 -2.87 -5.98 -24.86
N ALA A 51 -2.30 -6.91 -24.08
CA ALA A 51 -0.97 -6.81 -23.48
C ALA A 51 0.18 -6.82 -24.50
N THR A 52 -0.01 -7.41 -25.68
CA THR A 52 0.98 -7.38 -26.76
C THR A 52 0.90 -6.13 -27.64
N GLN A 53 -0.09 -5.26 -27.43
CA GLN A 53 -0.19 -3.95 -28.09
C GLN A 53 0.52 -2.89 -27.24
N SER A 54 1.24 -1.98 -27.88
CA SER A 54 2.05 -0.93 -27.24
C SER A 54 1.29 -0.22 -26.11
N GLY A 55 1.73 -0.41 -24.86
CA GLY A 55 1.14 0.23 -23.68
C GLY A 55 1.01 -0.63 -22.42
N ILE A 56 1.33 -1.94 -22.47
CA ILE A 56 1.48 -2.80 -21.29
C ILE A 56 2.96 -3.23 -21.23
N GLY A 57 3.74 -2.57 -20.38
CA GLY A 57 5.18 -2.80 -20.25
C GLY A 57 5.49 -3.87 -19.21
N GLN A 58 6.37 -4.84 -19.52
CA GLN A 58 6.88 -5.76 -18.51
C GLN A 58 7.81 -5.02 -17.55
N VAL A 59 7.44 -4.89 -16.27
CA VAL A 59 8.28 -4.27 -15.24
C VAL A 59 9.17 -5.33 -14.59
N GLY A 60 10.23 -5.76 -15.29
CA GLY A 60 11.25 -6.69 -14.77
C GLY A 60 11.44 -7.95 -15.62
N THR A 61 12.41 -8.81 -15.27
CA THR A 61 12.80 -9.99 -16.07
C THR A 61 12.21 -11.31 -15.57
N GLY A 62 11.49 -11.32 -14.44
CA GLY A 62 10.97 -12.52 -13.78
C GLY A 62 9.48 -12.82 -13.98
N ALA A 63 9.04 -14.02 -13.58
CA ALA A 63 7.61 -14.39 -13.56
C ALA A 63 6.82 -13.68 -12.44
N THR A 64 7.50 -13.23 -11.38
CA THR A 64 6.96 -12.50 -10.22
C THR A 64 6.72 -11.01 -10.48
N ASP A 65 7.33 -10.49 -11.54
CA ASP A 65 7.31 -9.10 -12.00
C ASP A 65 6.06 -8.75 -12.81
N ARG A 66 5.22 -9.76 -13.05
CA ARG A 66 4.20 -9.72 -14.09
C ARG A 66 2.94 -8.94 -13.70
N LEU A 67 2.52 -8.86 -12.43
CA LEU A 67 1.44 -7.94 -12.05
C LEU A 67 1.89 -6.48 -12.00
N PHE A 68 3.16 -6.23 -11.65
CA PHE A 68 3.74 -4.89 -11.71
C PHE A 68 3.69 -4.32 -13.14
N ALA A 69 3.69 -5.21 -14.16
CA ALA A 69 3.54 -4.88 -15.57
C ALA A 69 2.12 -4.42 -15.99
N PHE A 70 1.06 -4.90 -15.34
CA PHE A 70 -0.32 -4.58 -15.72
C PHE A 70 -0.74 -3.18 -15.22
N PHE A 71 -0.10 -2.69 -14.15
CA PHE A 71 -0.25 -1.32 -13.65
C PHE A 71 0.71 -0.33 -14.32
N ASP A 72 1.69 -0.82 -15.10
CA ASP A 72 2.41 -0.07 -16.15
C ASP A 72 1.60 0.05 -17.44
N LEU A 73 0.27 0.24 -17.30
CA LEU A 73 -0.46 1.10 -18.21
C LEU A 73 0.06 2.54 -17.98
N SER A 74 1.34 2.76 -18.22
CA SER A 74 2.02 4.00 -17.88
C SER A 74 1.29 5.17 -18.51
N VAL A 75 0.95 6.13 -17.66
CA VAL A 75 1.37 7.56 -17.65
C VAL A 75 1.50 8.29 -19.01
N THR A 76 1.91 7.63 -20.09
CA THR A 76 2.02 8.23 -21.42
C THR A 76 0.74 8.14 -22.27
N GLN A 77 -0.21 7.22 -22.02
CA GLN A 77 -1.40 7.12 -22.90
C GLN A 77 -2.66 6.57 -22.21
N GLY A 78 -3.52 7.40 -21.60
CA GLY A 78 -4.87 6.96 -21.16
C GLY A 78 -5.78 6.33 -22.22
N ALA A 79 -5.29 6.18 -23.45
CA ALA A 79 -5.80 5.23 -24.42
C ALA A 79 -5.77 3.77 -23.94
N GLY A 80 -4.78 3.35 -23.13
CA GLY A 80 -4.69 1.98 -22.61
C GLY A 80 -5.84 1.62 -21.68
N TRP A 81 -6.08 2.43 -20.64
CA TRP A 81 -7.21 2.23 -19.73
C TRP A 81 -8.57 2.33 -20.42
N ALA A 82 -8.71 3.30 -21.34
CA ALA A 82 -9.93 3.44 -22.15
C ALA A 82 -10.21 2.21 -23.02
N ARG A 83 -9.17 1.54 -23.54
CA ARG A 83 -9.32 0.32 -24.36
C ARG A 83 -9.72 -0.88 -23.51
N VAL A 84 -9.11 -1.05 -22.34
CA VAL A 84 -9.47 -2.11 -21.39
C VAL A 84 -10.95 -1.97 -21.00
N THR A 85 -11.36 -0.77 -20.62
CA THR A 85 -12.73 -0.52 -20.12
C THR A 85 -13.82 -0.35 -21.20
N GLN A 86 -13.45 -0.25 -22.48
CA GLN A 86 -14.40 -0.20 -23.60
C GLN A 86 -14.96 -1.57 -24.00
N ILE A 87 -14.40 -2.67 -23.49
CA ILE A 87 -14.88 -4.02 -23.77
C ILE A 87 -16.19 -4.21 -23.00
N LYS A 88 -17.33 -4.04 -23.68
CA LYS A 88 -18.67 -4.27 -23.11
C LYS A 88 -18.74 -5.69 -22.51
N ASN A 89 -18.93 -5.79 -21.18
CA ASN A 89 -18.96 -7.00 -20.33
C ASN A 89 -17.57 -7.63 -20.02
N ASP A 90 -16.68 -6.79 -19.51
CA ASP A 90 -15.22 -6.89 -19.47
C ASP A 90 -14.59 -8.04 -18.62
N PRO A 91 -13.84 -8.98 -19.23
CA PRO A 91 -12.94 -9.91 -18.54
C PRO A 91 -11.99 -9.23 -17.53
N PHE A 92 -11.65 -7.96 -17.73
CA PHE A 92 -10.83 -7.20 -16.78
C PHE A 92 -11.60 -6.82 -15.52
N THR A 93 -12.88 -6.47 -15.60
CA THR A 93 -13.70 -6.24 -14.39
C THR A 93 -13.87 -7.55 -13.61
N ALA A 94 -14.07 -8.68 -14.31
CA ALA A 94 -14.09 -10.00 -13.67
C ALA A 94 -12.74 -10.34 -13.01
N PHE A 95 -11.63 -10.04 -13.68
CA PHE A 95 -10.28 -10.19 -13.13
C PHE A 95 -10.07 -9.30 -11.89
N LEU A 96 -10.40 -8.01 -11.95
CA LEU A 96 -10.29 -7.08 -10.82
C LEU A 96 -11.12 -7.56 -9.64
N ASN A 97 -12.37 -7.96 -9.88
CA ASN A 97 -13.22 -8.54 -8.84
C ASN A 97 -12.63 -9.82 -8.25
N SER A 98 -11.99 -10.65 -9.08
CA SER A 98 -11.36 -11.89 -8.59
C SER A 98 -10.19 -11.61 -7.62
N LEU A 99 -9.46 -10.49 -7.76
CA LEU A 99 -8.38 -10.11 -6.83
C LEU A 99 -8.90 -9.98 -5.40
N TYR A 100 -10.10 -9.42 -5.24
CA TYR A 100 -10.68 -9.06 -3.94
C TYR A 100 -11.86 -9.94 -3.50
N ALA A 101 -12.26 -10.92 -4.32
CA ALA A 101 -13.36 -11.84 -4.01
C ALA A 101 -12.99 -12.89 -2.97
N GLN A 102 -11.70 -13.20 -2.82
CA GLN A 102 -11.20 -14.20 -1.86
C GLN A 102 -10.55 -13.52 -0.66
N PRO A 103 -10.55 -14.16 0.54
CA PRO A 103 -9.91 -13.61 1.73
C PRO A 103 -8.44 -13.24 1.48
N ILE A 104 -8.08 -12.01 1.87
CA ILE A 104 -6.72 -11.46 1.83
C ILE A 104 -6.29 -11.20 3.27
N ASP A 105 -5.16 -11.73 3.70
CA ASP A 105 -4.65 -11.57 5.09
C ASP A 105 -3.69 -10.38 5.20
N CYS A 106 -2.90 -10.17 4.15
CA CYS A 106 -1.97 -9.05 4.04
C CYS A 106 -2.23 -8.27 2.75
N TRP A 107 -2.50 -6.98 2.88
CA TRP A 107 -2.65 -6.08 1.74
C TRP A 107 -1.62 -4.96 1.77
N MET A 108 -0.75 -4.92 0.78
CA MET A 108 0.22 -3.85 0.58
C MET A 108 -0.26 -2.89 -0.52
N ILE A 109 -0.24 -1.59 -0.23
CA ILE A 109 -0.57 -0.53 -1.19
C ILE A 109 0.64 0.40 -1.36
N GLY A 110 1.11 0.55 -2.60
CA GLY A 110 2.16 1.49 -3.00
C GLY A 110 1.65 2.52 -3.99
N GLY A 111 2.10 3.77 -3.91
CA GLY A 111 1.71 4.84 -4.83
C GLY A 111 1.57 6.19 -4.13
N HIS A 112 1.03 7.19 -4.83
CA HIS A 112 0.77 8.50 -4.24
C HIS A 112 -0.73 8.69 -4.01
N HIS A 113 -1.13 9.17 -2.83
CA HIS A 113 -2.51 9.60 -2.62
C HIS A 113 -2.77 11.02 -3.13
N HIS A 114 -4.04 11.34 -3.42
CA HIS A 114 -4.49 12.69 -3.72
C HIS A 114 -5.49 13.16 -2.66
N LEU A 115 -5.13 14.22 -1.94
CA LEU A 115 -5.93 14.78 -0.84
C LEU A 115 -7.08 15.68 -1.31
N THR A 116 -7.09 16.08 -2.57
CA THR A 116 -8.11 17.01 -3.11
C THR A 116 -9.12 16.34 -4.03
N ASP A 117 -9.25 15.00 -3.98
CA ASP A 117 -10.33 14.31 -4.69
C ASP A 117 -11.64 14.49 -3.91
N ALA A 118 -12.49 15.43 -4.35
CA ALA A 118 -13.78 15.70 -3.72
C ALA A 118 -14.75 14.51 -3.78
N TYR A 119 -14.45 13.48 -4.58
CA TYR A 119 -15.32 12.34 -4.80
C TYR A 119 -14.89 11.08 -4.03
N ARG A 120 -13.63 11.02 -3.57
CA ARG A 120 -13.06 9.81 -2.96
C ARG A 120 -12.52 10.13 -1.57
N ALA A 121 -12.98 9.40 -0.55
CA ALA A 121 -12.47 9.52 0.83
C ALA A 121 -11.00 9.15 0.91
N MET A 122 -10.55 8.41 -0.10
CA MET A 122 -9.32 7.68 -0.10
C MET A 122 -8.95 7.38 -1.55
N SER A 123 -7.75 7.79 -1.98
CA SER A 123 -7.28 7.51 -3.33
C SER A 123 -5.78 7.27 -3.31
N TRP A 124 -5.30 6.23 -4.00
CA TRP A 124 -3.88 6.02 -4.32
C TRP A 124 -3.73 5.73 -5.79
N GLY A 125 -2.71 6.29 -6.42
CA GLY A 125 -2.47 6.06 -7.84
C GLY A 125 -1.10 6.54 -8.30
N THR A 126 -0.96 6.55 -9.62
CA THR A 126 0.28 6.93 -10.30
C THR A 126 0.55 8.42 -10.19
N GLU A 127 1.77 8.81 -9.84
CA GLU A 127 2.13 10.22 -9.73
C GLU A 127 2.30 10.84 -11.13
N TYR A 128 1.38 11.72 -11.54
CA TYR A 128 1.60 12.59 -12.69
C TYR A 128 1.63 14.06 -12.26
N LYS A 129 2.73 14.75 -12.59
CA LYS A 129 2.93 16.16 -12.29
C LYS A 129 2.54 17.00 -13.51
N THR A 130 1.35 17.58 -13.51
CA THR A 130 0.96 18.65 -14.44
C THR A 130 0.72 19.95 -13.70
N ALA A 131 1.39 21.02 -14.14
CA ALA A 131 1.18 22.38 -13.64
C ALA A 131 1.17 22.53 -12.09
N GLY A 132 2.01 21.77 -11.39
CA GLY A 132 2.19 21.89 -9.94
C GLY A 132 1.26 21.02 -9.08
N TYR A 133 0.36 20.23 -9.66
CA TYR A 133 -0.49 19.29 -8.91
C TYR A 133 -0.17 17.83 -9.24
N TYR A 134 -0.15 17.00 -8.21
CA TYR A 134 -0.03 15.55 -8.31
C TYR A 134 -1.44 14.96 -8.41
N ARG A 135 -1.80 14.33 -9.53
CA ARG A 135 -3.07 13.61 -9.66
C ARG A 135 -2.83 12.15 -10.06
N PRO A 136 -3.44 11.17 -9.37
CA PRO A 136 -3.39 9.77 -9.76
C PRO A 136 -4.03 9.63 -11.14
N TYR A 137 -3.29 9.19 -12.14
CA TYR A 137 -3.87 9.01 -13.49
C TYR A 137 -4.67 7.73 -13.61
N VAL A 138 -4.15 6.68 -12.98
CA VAL A 138 -4.85 5.43 -12.68
C VAL A 138 -4.64 5.18 -11.20
N GLY A 139 -5.68 4.74 -10.52
CA GLY A 139 -5.64 4.55 -9.08
C GLY A 139 -6.71 3.61 -8.57
N LEU A 140 -6.66 3.42 -7.26
CA LEU A 140 -7.66 2.76 -6.45
C LEU A 140 -8.16 3.76 -5.42
N GLY A 141 -9.46 3.82 -5.21
CA GLY A 141 -10.02 4.68 -4.17
C GLY A 141 -11.38 4.24 -3.71
N LEU A 142 -11.81 4.79 -2.57
CA LEU A 142 -13.13 4.55 -2.01
C LEU A 142 -14.04 5.70 -2.37
N ASP A 143 -15.07 5.41 -3.18
CA ASP A 143 -16.09 6.38 -3.53
C ASP A 143 -16.89 6.78 -2.28
N GLN A 144 -17.00 8.09 -2.04
CA GLN A 144 -17.63 8.59 -0.81
C GLN A 144 -19.15 8.35 -0.77
N ALA A 145 -19.81 8.33 -1.93
CA ALA A 145 -21.26 8.26 -2.02
C ALA A 145 -21.77 6.83 -1.88
N THR A 146 -21.07 5.88 -2.48
CA THR A 146 -21.46 4.46 -2.57
C THR A 146 -20.70 3.59 -1.57
N ASN A 147 -19.61 4.10 -0.99
CA ASN A 147 -18.70 3.34 -0.13
C ASN A 147 -18.17 2.08 -0.83
N VAL A 148 -17.97 2.16 -2.14
CA VAL A 148 -17.41 1.07 -2.96
C VAL A 148 -15.96 1.38 -3.27
N LEU A 149 -15.11 0.36 -3.13
CA LEU A 149 -13.74 0.42 -3.60
C LEU A 149 -13.75 0.36 -5.13
N GLU A 150 -13.13 1.33 -5.77
CA GLU A 150 -13.14 1.48 -7.21
C GLU A 150 -11.73 1.62 -7.76
N TRP A 151 -11.47 0.95 -8.87
CA TRP A 151 -10.36 1.30 -9.74
C TRP A 151 -10.80 2.41 -10.67
N PHE A 152 -10.03 3.49 -10.71
CA PHE A 152 -10.37 4.64 -11.52
C PHE A 152 -9.22 5.04 -12.45
N SER A 153 -9.57 5.75 -13.52
CA SER A 153 -8.61 6.54 -14.29
C SER A 153 -9.14 7.92 -14.62
N TYR A 154 -8.23 8.86 -14.80
CA TYR A 154 -8.49 10.15 -15.41
C TYR A 154 -8.04 10.14 -16.88
N ARG A 155 -8.75 10.86 -17.77
CA ARG A 155 -8.22 11.22 -19.09
C ARG A 155 -7.50 12.57 -19.01
N THR A 156 -6.37 12.70 -19.70
CA THR A 156 -5.52 13.89 -19.65
C THR A 156 -6.20 15.13 -20.25
N ASN A 157 -5.93 16.30 -19.66
CA ASN A 157 -6.02 17.66 -20.22
C ASN A 157 -7.36 18.38 -20.45
N ALA A 158 -8.53 17.83 -20.13
CA ALA A 158 -9.78 18.59 -20.24
C ALA A 158 -10.39 18.91 -18.88
N LYS A 159 -10.99 20.10 -18.76
CA LYS A 159 -11.82 20.59 -17.64
C LYS A 159 -13.06 19.73 -17.32
N VAL A 160 -13.12 18.50 -17.85
CA VAL A 160 -14.23 17.56 -17.68
C VAL A 160 -13.68 16.28 -17.07
N PRO A 161 -14.02 15.95 -15.83
CA PRO A 161 -13.68 14.67 -15.23
C PRO A 161 -14.52 13.60 -15.93
N ARG A 162 -13.89 12.77 -16.77
CA ARG A 162 -14.48 11.47 -17.12
C ARG A 162 -13.68 10.42 -16.41
N ASP A 163 -14.13 10.12 -15.20
CA ASP A 163 -13.70 8.96 -14.44
C ASP A 163 -14.29 7.72 -15.10
N ILE A 164 -13.43 6.81 -15.51
CA ILE A 164 -13.87 5.43 -15.73
C ILE A 164 -13.59 4.71 -14.42
N ALA A 165 -14.65 4.46 -13.66
CA ALA A 165 -14.61 3.73 -12.40
C ALA A 165 -15.09 2.29 -12.63
N LEU A 166 -14.31 1.33 -12.15
CA LEU A 166 -14.66 -0.08 -12.10
C LEU A 166 -14.77 -0.50 -10.63
N PRO A 167 -15.94 -0.93 -10.16
CA PRO A 167 -16.09 -1.37 -8.79
C PRO A 167 -15.27 -2.65 -8.57
N ALA A 168 -14.62 -2.73 -7.42
CA ALA A 168 -13.98 -3.93 -6.92
C ALA A 168 -14.90 -4.61 -5.90
N ALA A 169 -14.94 -5.94 -5.94
CA ALA A 169 -15.47 -6.72 -4.84
C ALA A 169 -14.74 -6.34 -3.54
N MET A 170 -15.43 -6.26 -2.41
CA MET A 170 -14.80 -5.93 -1.11
C MET A 170 -14.91 -7.05 -0.08
N ALA A 171 -15.63 -8.13 -0.40
CA ALA A 171 -15.90 -9.21 0.57
C ALA A 171 -14.61 -9.84 1.12
N GLY A 172 -13.58 -10.04 0.27
CA GLY A 172 -12.30 -10.59 0.68
C GLY A 172 -11.45 -9.67 1.56
N LEU A 173 -11.69 -8.35 1.51
CA LEU A 173 -10.95 -7.36 2.29
C LEU A 173 -11.27 -7.42 3.79
N LYS A 174 -12.41 -8.01 4.17
CA LYS A 174 -12.79 -8.18 5.58
C LYS A 174 -11.87 -9.15 6.34
N ALA A 175 -11.06 -9.94 5.65
CA ALA A 175 -10.06 -10.81 6.27
C ALA A 175 -8.71 -10.12 6.56
N VAL A 176 -8.49 -8.91 6.04
CA VAL A 176 -7.19 -8.23 6.10
C VAL A 176 -6.79 -7.99 7.55
N SER A 177 -5.71 -8.63 7.97
CA SER A 177 -5.14 -8.50 9.32
C SER A 177 -4.00 -7.50 9.34
N LEU A 178 -3.18 -7.50 8.28
CA LEU A 178 -2.08 -6.58 8.10
C LEU A 178 -2.30 -5.73 6.85
N MET A 179 -2.30 -4.42 7.02
CA MET A 179 -2.30 -3.47 5.92
C MET A 179 -0.99 -2.70 5.91
N MET A 180 -0.30 -2.69 4.78
CA MET A 180 0.97 -1.96 4.62
C MET A 180 0.81 -0.86 3.58
N ILE A 181 0.82 0.40 4.01
CA ILE A 181 0.78 1.57 3.14
C ILE A 181 2.21 2.05 2.89
N MET A 182 2.80 1.53 1.82
CA MET A 182 4.10 1.98 1.30
C MET A 182 3.95 3.20 0.39
N GLY A 183 2.73 3.72 0.26
CA GLY A 183 2.41 4.99 -0.39
C GLY A 183 2.58 6.20 0.54
N CYS A 184 2.45 7.41 0.00
CA CYS A 184 2.54 8.64 0.79
C CYS A 184 1.47 8.64 1.92
N ASN A 185 1.82 9.11 3.13
CA ASN A 185 0.96 9.36 4.32
C ASN A 185 -0.13 8.30 4.63
N GLY A 186 0.26 7.05 4.87
CA GLY A 186 -0.68 6.01 5.31
C GLY A 186 -1.13 6.09 6.76
N VAL A 187 -0.33 6.73 7.63
CA VAL A 187 -0.55 6.78 9.08
C VAL A 187 -0.90 8.20 9.51
N PRO A 188 -1.95 8.40 10.33
CA PRO A 188 -2.35 9.71 10.81
C PRO A 188 -1.26 10.40 11.65
N ARG A 189 -1.30 11.73 11.69
CA ARG A 189 -0.42 12.53 12.55
C ARG A 189 -1.17 13.72 13.15
N LEU A 190 -0.54 14.37 14.13
CA LEU A 190 -1.00 15.67 14.63
C LEU A 190 -0.17 16.77 13.96
N LEU A 191 -0.83 17.77 13.37
CA LEU A 191 -0.20 19.03 12.98
C LEU A 191 -0.82 20.15 13.81
N GLY A 192 -0.04 20.76 14.70
CA GLY A 192 -0.56 21.77 15.64
C GLY A 192 -1.69 21.25 16.52
N GLY A 193 -1.65 19.97 16.90
CA GLY A 193 -2.70 19.30 17.68
C GLY A 193 -3.93 18.85 16.88
N VAL A 194 -4.00 19.12 15.58
CA VAL A 194 -5.11 18.71 14.72
C VAL A 194 -4.77 17.38 14.01
N PRO A 195 -5.60 16.34 14.13
CA PRO A 195 -5.45 15.10 13.38
C PRO A 195 -5.47 15.34 11.86
N GLN A 196 -4.42 14.89 11.18
CA GLN A 196 -4.34 14.80 9.72
C GLN A 196 -4.38 13.34 9.30
N PHE A 197 -5.08 13.04 8.19
CA PHE A 197 -5.19 11.71 7.58
C PHE A 197 -5.88 10.65 8.46
N ALA A 198 -6.55 11.05 9.56
CA ALA A 198 -7.31 10.13 10.40
C ALA A 198 -8.56 9.60 9.67
N ASP A 199 -9.18 10.43 8.84
CA ASP A 199 -10.26 10.10 7.91
C ASP A 199 -9.84 8.99 6.93
N LEU A 200 -8.64 9.07 6.37
CA LEU A 200 -8.06 8.06 5.49
C LEU A 200 -7.92 6.70 6.18
N ALA A 201 -7.36 6.68 7.38
CA ALA A 201 -7.23 5.45 8.16
C ALA A 201 -8.60 4.90 8.59
N THR A 202 -9.57 5.77 8.88
CA THR A 202 -10.96 5.39 9.18
C THR A 202 -11.64 4.77 7.96
N ALA A 203 -11.42 5.35 6.77
CA ALA A 203 -11.94 4.84 5.51
C ALA A 203 -11.38 3.43 5.19
N TRP A 204 -10.09 3.18 5.44
CA TRP A 204 -9.56 1.83 5.31
C TRP A 204 -10.25 0.83 6.25
N ARG A 205 -10.38 1.21 7.53
CA ARG A 205 -11.01 0.37 8.56
C ARG A 205 -12.50 0.11 8.30
N SER A 206 -13.18 0.95 7.51
CA SER A 206 -14.59 0.73 7.15
C SER A 206 -14.76 -0.44 6.16
N ILE A 207 -13.77 -0.69 5.30
CA ILE A 207 -13.84 -1.74 4.27
C ILE A 207 -13.06 -3.01 4.63
N THR A 208 -12.13 -2.93 5.58
CA THR A 208 -11.43 -4.10 6.16
C THR A 208 -12.06 -4.52 7.51
N LYS A 209 -11.49 -5.52 8.19
CA LYS A 209 -11.60 -5.58 9.67
C LYS A 209 -10.66 -4.52 10.27
N PRO A 210 -10.71 -4.19 11.57
CA PRO A 210 -9.73 -3.31 12.22
C PRO A 210 -8.30 -3.88 12.13
N ALA A 211 -7.68 -3.73 10.96
CA ALA A 211 -6.37 -4.28 10.64
C ALA A 211 -5.28 -3.49 11.35
N LEU A 212 -4.15 -4.14 11.62
CA LEU A 212 -2.93 -3.43 11.92
C LEU A 212 -2.48 -2.71 10.65
N LEU A 213 -2.44 -1.38 10.67
CA LEU A 213 -1.93 -0.57 9.58
C LEU A 213 -0.50 -0.16 9.89
N LEU A 214 0.41 -0.44 8.96
CA LEU A 214 1.80 0.01 8.97
C LEU A 214 2.02 0.94 7.77
N GLY A 215 2.89 1.94 7.91
CA GLY A 215 3.23 2.82 6.79
C GLY A 215 3.96 4.07 7.21
N TRP A 216 3.80 5.14 6.43
CA TRP A 216 4.46 6.43 6.66
C TRP A 216 3.47 7.47 7.19
N PHE A 217 3.92 8.36 8.08
CA PHE A 217 3.19 9.57 8.47
C PHE A 217 3.95 10.82 7.99
N GLY A 218 3.21 11.88 7.64
CA GLY A 218 3.79 13.15 7.20
C GLY A 218 4.33 13.16 5.77
N VAL A 219 4.37 14.35 5.18
CA VAL A 219 4.38 14.57 3.72
C VAL A 219 5.54 13.89 2.97
N HIS A 220 5.18 13.11 1.94
CA HIS A 220 6.05 12.54 0.88
C HIS A 220 7.11 11.53 1.31
N GLY A 221 6.84 10.72 2.34
CA GLY A 221 7.66 9.54 2.62
C GLY A 221 7.42 8.42 1.61
N LEU A 222 8.38 8.18 0.70
CA LEU A 222 8.45 6.98 -0.15
C LEU A 222 9.90 6.50 -0.28
N PRO A 223 10.16 5.17 -0.22
CA PRO A 223 11.48 4.65 -0.53
C PRO A 223 11.85 4.91 -2.00
N LEU A 224 13.07 5.41 -2.23
CA LEU A 224 13.62 5.66 -3.56
C LEU A 224 14.35 4.41 -4.08
N ASP A 225 13.94 3.91 -5.23
CA ASP A 225 14.48 2.65 -5.77
C ASP A 225 15.97 2.77 -6.14
N ASN A 226 16.42 3.97 -6.52
CA ASN A 226 17.81 4.24 -6.88
C ASN A 226 18.78 4.20 -5.68
N LEU A 227 18.29 4.27 -4.44
CA LEU A 227 19.12 4.25 -3.23
C LEU A 227 19.33 2.84 -2.68
N LYS A 228 18.62 1.82 -3.18
CA LYS A 228 18.74 0.40 -2.78
C LYS A 228 18.69 0.15 -1.26
N ARG A 229 17.96 0.99 -0.53
CA ARG A 229 17.67 0.80 0.91
C ARG A 229 16.27 0.23 1.06
N SER A 230 16.07 -0.61 2.07
CA SER A 230 14.82 -1.33 2.28
C SER A 230 14.55 -1.60 3.75
N ALA A 231 13.28 -1.50 4.15
CA ALA A 231 12.77 -2.03 5.43
C ALA A 231 12.08 -3.39 5.23
N ALA A 232 11.63 -3.70 4.01
CA ALA A 232 10.87 -4.91 3.72
C ALA A 232 11.60 -6.22 4.08
N GLU A 233 12.86 -6.39 3.67
CA GLU A 233 13.63 -7.60 4.02
C GLU A 233 13.86 -7.72 5.54
N PRO A 234 14.41 -6.70 6.23
CA PRO A 234 14.55 -6.74 7.69
C PRO A 234 13.23 -6.99 8.45
N PHE A 235 12.13 -6.42 7.97
CA PHE A 235 10.81 -6.61 8.57
C PHE A 235 10.41 -8.09 8.54
N TRP A 236 10.52 -8.75 7.39
CA TRP A 236 10.10 -10.16 7.28
C TRP A 236 11.02 -11.13 8.02
N VAL A 237 12.32 -10.82 8.14
CA VAL A 237 13.24 -11.57 9.03
C VAL A 237 12.77 -11.50 10.47
N LYS A 238 12.37 -10.31 10.94
CA LYS A 238 11.82 -10.12 12.29
C LYS A 238 10.46 -10.80 12.46
N MET A 239 9.59 -10.74 11.46
CA MET A 239 8.31 -11.45 11.48
C MET A 239 8.48 -12.97 11.56
N GLU A 240 9.47 -13.55 10.87
CA GLU A 240 9.83 -14.96 11.00
C GLU A 240 10.35 -15.30 12.40
N ALA A 241 11.16 -14.43 13.00
CA ALA A 241 11.59 -14.60 14.38
C ALA A 241 10.41 -14.55 15.38
N LEU A 242 9.45 -13.64 15.18
CA LEU A 242 8.22 -13.57 16.00
C LEU A 242 7.36 -14.81 15.83
N LYS A 243 7.22 -15.30 14.59
CA LYS A 243 6.52 -16.56 14.30
C LYS A 243 7.13 -17.71 15.10
N ALA A 244 8.45 -17.86 15.09
CA ALA A 244 9.16 -18.89 15.85
C ALA A 244 9.01 -18.69 17.37
N LYS A 245 9.19 -17.45 17.87
CA LYS A 245 9.05 -17.07 19.28
C LYS A 245 7.68 -17.47 19.86
N TYR A 246 6.61 -17.28 19.08
CA TYR A 246 5.24 -17.53 19.53
C TYR A 246 4.65 -18.85 19.04
N GLY A 247 5.43 -19.71 18.38
CA GLY A 247 4.97 -21.01 17.88
C GLY A 247 3.83 -20.90 16.85
N ILE A 248 3.86 -19.85 16.03
CA ILE A 248 2.84 -19.59 15.00
C ILE A 248 3.09 -20.51 13.79
N ALA A 249 2.03 -21.21 13.34
CA ALA A 249 2.11 -22.11 12.19
C ALA A 249 2.27 -21.36 10.85
N ASP A 250 2.62 -22.09 9.79
CA ASP A 250 2.57 -21.58 8.42
C ASP A 250 1.16 -21.06 8.09
N GLY A 251 1.09 -19.91 7.40
CA GLY A 251 -0.17 -19.21 7.14
C GLY A 251 -0.79 -18.54 8.37
N GLY A 252 -0.04 -18.40 9.47
CA GLY A 252 -0.53 -17.86 10.75
C GLY A 252 -0.43 -16.34 10.90
N LEU A 253 -0.33 -15.55 9.81
CA LEU A 253 -0.17 -14.09 9.91
C LEU A 253 -1.28 -13.44 10.74
N ALA A 254 -2.54 -13.79 10.48
CA ALA A 254 -3.68 -13.21 11.20
C ALA A 254 -3.55 -13.40 12.71
N LYS A 255 -3.20 -14.62 13.14
CA LYS A 255 -2.98 -14.94 14.56
C LYS A 255 -1.84 -14.12 15.15
N LEU A 256 -0.71 -14.00 14.45
CA LEU A 256 0.43 -13.21 14.92
C LEU A 256 0.04 -11.74 15.11
N VAL A 257 -0.69 -11.16 14.17
CA VAL A 257 -1.12 -9.75 14.22
C VAL A 257 -2.18 -9.53 15.29
N ASP A 258 -3.18 -10.41 15.39
CA ASP A 258 -4.29 -10.25 16.32
C ASP A 258 -3.83 -10.43 17.78
N ASP A 259 -2.92 -11.37 18.05
CA ASP A 259 -2.46 -11.68 19.42
C ASP A 259 -1.22 -10.85 19.85
N HIS A 260 -0.39 -10.40 18.89
CA HIS A 260 0.93 -9.81 19.17
C HIS A 260 1.20 -8.53 18.35
N ALA A 261 0.18 -7.69 18.14
CA ALA A 261 0.28 -6.46 17.35
C ALA A 261 1.43 -5.54 17.76
N ASP A 262 1.68 -5.37 19.06
CA ASP A 262 2.74 -4.47 19.56
C ASP A 262 4.14 -4.97 19.16
N ASP A 263 4.38 -6.29 19.13
CA ASP A 263 5.65 -6.84 18.63
C ASP A 263 5.79 -6.68 17.11
N VAL A 264 4.70 -6.78 16.36
CA VAL A 264 4.70 -6.53 14.90
C VAL A 264 5.00 -5.06 14.60
N ILE A 265 4.44 -4.13 15.39
CA ILE A 265 4.75 -2.69 15.31
C ILE A 265 6.23 -2.46 15.63
N GLN A 266 6.75 -3.09 16.68
CA GLN A 266 8.16 -2.99 17.02
C GLN A 266 9.05 -3.53 15.89
N ALA A 267 8.74 -4.70 15.33
CA ALA A 267 9.47 -5.28 14.21
C ALA A 267 9.49 -4.35 12.99
N TRP A 268 8.38 -3.68 12.69
CA TRP A 268 8.32 -2.66 11.65
C TRP A 268 9.24 -1.47 11.94
N GLY A 269 9.29 -1.03 13.19
CA GLY A 269 10.08 0.13 13.58
C GLY A 269 11.57 -0.16 13.48
N GLU A 270 11.99 -1.29 14.01
CA GLU A 270 13.38 -1.74 13.91
C GLU A 270 13.80 -1.92 12.45
N ALA A 271 12.94 -2.50 11.61
CA ALA A 271 13.20 -2.64 10.19
C ALA A 271 13.35 -1.29 9.46
N CYS A 272 12.50 -0.32 9.79
CA CYS A 272 12.61 1.05 9.25
C CYS A 272 13.87 1.76 9.73
N TYR A 273 14.25 1.60 11.00
CA TYR A 273 15.49 2.13 11.53
C TYR A 273 16.69 1.52 10.79
N GLU A 274 16.75 0.20 10.63
CA GLU A 274 17.83 -0.48 9.91
C GLU A 274 17.92 -0.04 8.44
N GLY A 275 16.79 0.03 7.75
CA GLY A 275 16.74 0.43 6.34
C GLY A 275 17.05 1.91 6.11
N PHE A 276 16.53 2.78 6.97
CA PHE A 276 16.37 4.20 6.66
C PHE A 276 17.00 5.18 7.66
N SER A 277 17.59 4.76 8.78
CA SER A 277 18.27 5.68 9.73
C SER A 277 19.46 6.45 9.12
N GLY A 278 19.95 6.06 7.94
CA GLY A 278 21.00 6.79 7.21
C GLY A 278 20.51 8.10 6.59
N ARG A 279 21.43 9.08 6.44
CA ARG A 279 21.12 10.46 6.00
C ARG A 279 20.33 10.59 4.68
N ALA A 280 20.44 9.64 3.76
CA ALA A 280 19.81 9.77 2.43
C ALA A 280 18.28 9.62 2.47
N GLN A 281 17.74 8.91 3.46
CA GLN A 281 16.30 8.63 3.59
C GLN A 281 15.86 8.63 5.07
N SER A 282 16.55 9.39 5.92
CA SER A 282 16.28 9.43 7.36
C SER A 282 14.85 9.89 7.67
N ASP A 283 14.24 10.65 6.77
CA ASP A 283 12.84 11.08 6.86
C ASP A 283 11.82 9.94 6.74
N LEU A 284 12.19 8.78 6.19
CA LEU A 284 11.36 7.57 6.22
C LEU A 284 11.39 6.87 7.58
N TRP A 285 12.50 7.00 8.33
CA TRP A 285 12.56 6.58 9.72
C TRP A 285 11.91 7.63 10.62
N PHE A 286 12.54 8.81 10.71
CA PHE A 286 12.07 9.97 11.43
C PHE A 286 12.78 11.25 10.93
N ALA A 287 12.02 12.30 10.66
CA ALA A 287 12.54 13.66 10.52
C ALA A 287 11.63 14.69 11.18
N THR A 288 12.25 15.66 11.85
CA THR A 288 11.58 16.90 12.28
C THR A 288 11.72 17.93 11.16
N VAL A 289 10.59 18.47 10.70
CA VAL A 289 10.50 19.65 9.84
C VAL A 289 10.21 20.85 10.75
N ALA A 290 10.58 22.07 10.35
CA ALA A 290 10.45 23.27 11.17
C ALA A 290 9.08 23.36 11.91
N GLY A 291 9.11 23.58 13.22
CA GLY A 291 7.92 23.53 14.10
C GLY A 291 7.62 22.12 14.63
N ASP A 292 6.33 21.84 14.89
CA ASP A 292 5.84 20.53 15.35
C ASP A 292 5.59 19.53 14.20
N ASP A 293 6.09 19.82 13.00
CA ASP A 293 5.81 19.05 11.79
C ASP A 293 6.75 17.82 11.72
N GLN A 294 6.23 16.64 12.06
CA GLN A 294 6.99 15.39 12.05
C GLN A 294 6.59 14.49 10.86
N ARG A 295 7.55 13.72 10.36
CA ARG A 295 7.35 12.65 9.38
C ARG A 295 8.24 11.44 9.69
N GLY A 296 7.83 10.26 9.23
CA GLY A 296 8.56 9.02 9.48
C GLY A 296 7.71 7.77 9.39
N ALA A 297 8.21 6.68 9.98
CA ALA A 297 7.49 5.42 10.09
C ALA A 297 6.37 5.52 11.13
N GLY A 298 5.23 4.91 10.82
CA GLY A 298 4.02 4.95 11.62
C GLY A 298 3.33 3.59 11.71
N ALA A 299 2.46 3.46 12.70
CA ALA A 299 1.50 2.37 12.79
C ALA A 299 0.16 2.82 13.39
N VAL A 300 -0.93 2.14 13.01
CA VAL A 300 -2.25 2.21 13.64
C VAL A 300 -2.64 0.81 14.07
N ARG A 301 -2.78 0.60 15.37
CA ARG A 301 -3.14 -0.70 15.96
C ARG A 301 -4.62 -1.02 15.70
N PRO A 302 -5.06 -2.31 15.75
CA PRO A 302 -6.47 -2.67 15.61
C PRO A 302 -7.44 -1.88 16.51
N ASP A 303 -7.04 -1.52 17.73
CA ASP A 303 -7.85 -0.70 18.66
C ASP A 303 -7.86 0.81 18.32
N GLY A 304 -7.21 1.22 17.23
CA GLY A 304 -7.16 2.61 16.78
C GLY A 304 -6.00 3.42 17.34
N ALA A 305 -5.20 2.86 18.26
CA ALA A 305 -4.05 3.58 18.82
C ALA A 305 -2.99 3.86 17.75
N VAL A 306 -2.53 5.11 17.67
CA VAL A 306 -1.52 5.54 16.71
C VAL A 306 -0.13 5.58 17.36
N PHE A 307 0.87 5.11 16.62
CA PHE A 307 2.27 5.07 17.01
C PHE A 307 3.15 5.69 15.92
N HIS A 308 4.15 6.48 16.32
CA HIS A 308 5.17 7.03 15.41
C HIS A 308 6.57 6.62 15.84
N ALA A 309 7.50 6.55 14.89
CA ALA A 309 8.90 6.30 15.16
C ALA A 309 9.42 7.21 16.28
N ASP A 310 10.19 6.64 17.20
CA ASP A 310 10.82 7.37 18.29
C ASP A 310 12.18 7.93 17.83
N PRO A 311 12.37 9.26 17.83
CA PRO A 311 13.65 9.87 17.49
C PRO A 311 14.79 9.46 18.43
N ALA A 312 14.46 9.07 19.65
CA ALA A 312 15.42 8.64 20.66
C ALA A 312 15.86 7.17 20.46
N TYR A 313 15.20 6.42 19.58
CA TYR A 313 15.56 5.05 19.32
C TYR A 313 16.91 4.96 18.61
N ALA A 314 17.87 4.29 19.26
CA ALA A 314 19.23 4.10 18.78
C ALA A 314 19.58 2.62 18.57
N GLY A 315 18.59 1.81 18.19
CA GLY A 315 18.74 0.35 18.05
C GLY A 315 18.49 -0.46 19.34
N VAL A 316 18.04 0.19 20.42
CA VAL A 316 17.70 -0.45 21.70
C VAL A 316 16.44 0.21 22.27
N GLY A 317 15.54 -0.60 22.83
CA GLY A 317 14.28 -0.14 23.43
C GLY A 317 13.12 -0.13 22.44
N ASN A 318 12.14 0.76 22.69
CA ASN A 318 10.96 0.85 21.83
C ASN A 318 11.27 1.72 20.61
N ALA A 319 11.11 1.15 19.41
CA ALA A 319 11.26 1.84 18.14
C ALA A 319 10.10 2.83 17.89
N PHE A 320 8.96 2.59 18.54
CA PHE A 320 7.74 3.36 18.40
C PHE A 320 7.27 3.96 19.72
N LYS A 321 6.73 5.19 19.65
CA LYS A 321 6.03 5.85 20.76
C LYS A 321 4.55 6.02 20.42
N LYS A 322 3.68 5.77 21.40
CA LYS A 322 2.23 6.01 21.27
C LYS A 322 1.94 7.52 21.25
N ILE A 323 1.10 7.95 20.32
CA ILE A 323 0.68 9.35 20.19
C ILE A 323 -0.56 9.60 21.05
N LYS A 324 -0.39 10.40 22.11
CA LYS A 324 -1.49 10.77 23.00
C LYS A 324 -2.46 11.69 22.27
N GLY A 325 -3.76 11.43 22.44
CA GLY A 325 -4.84 12.25 21.86
C GLY A 325 -5.13 11.99 20.38
N LEU A 326 -4.46 11.02 19.74
CA LEU A 326 -4.73 10.61 18.37
C LEU A 326 -5.20 9.15 18.34
N ILE A 327 -6.46 8.95 17.98
CA ILE A 327 -7.11 7.63 17.86
C ILE A 327 -7.85 7.59 16.52
N VAL A 328 -7.72 6.47 15.82
CA VAL A 328 -8.51 6.18 14.62
C VAL A 328 -9.73 5.34 15.03
N PRO A 329 -10.96 5.81 14.81
CA PRO A 329 -12.18 5.05 15.12
C PRO A 329 -12.22 3.64 14.52
#